data_AF-A0A0P9MEV1-F1
#
_entry.id   AF-A0A0P9MEV1-F1
#
_cell.length_a   1.000
_cell.length_b   1.000
_cell.length_c   1.000
_cell.angle_alpha   90.00
_cell.angle_beta   90.00
_cell.angle_gamma   90.00
#
_symmetry.space_group_name_H-M   'P 1'
#
loop_
_entity.id
_entity.type
_entity.pdbx_description
1 polymer ?
#
loop_
_entity_poly.entity_id
_entity_poly.type
_entity_poly.pdbx_seq_one_letter_code
_entity_poly.pdbx_strand_id
1 'polypeptide(L)'
;MKITDLDVGKMIGPISNAIFPVVFEGVDGSAPASELRKRASLHSEIMGRIMGVLLCGDEVGHDVVGLIEQSIVRMKESNSQAFGELLGPGGSLSKIHKN
;
A
#
# COMPACT_ATOMS: atom_id res chain seq x y z
N MET A 1 4.23 6.32 -26.12
CA MET A 1 4.36 5.37 -25.00
C MET A 1 2.96 5.14 -24.46
N LYS A 2 2.49 3.90 -24.46
CA LYS A 2 1.18 3.52 -23.96
C LYS A 2 1.28 3.02 -22.52
N ILE A 3 0.18 3.03 -21.78
CA ILE A 3 0.15 2.44 -20.44
C ILE A 3 0.43 0.94 -20.51
N THR A 4 0.01 0.29 -21.59
CA THR A 4 0.28 -1.13 -21.87
C THR A 4 1.76 -1.47 -22.07
N ASP A 5 2.61 -0.47 -22.35
CA ASP A 5 4.06 -0.64 -22.45
C ASP A 5 4.76 -0.57 -21.08
N LEU A 6 4.04 -0.20 -20.01
CA LEU A 6 4.60 -0.04 -18.67
C LEU A 6 4.62 -1.38 -17.92
N ASP A 7 5.78 -1.72 -17.38
CA ASP A 7 5.90 -2.76 -16.36
C ASP A 7 5.28 -2.23 -15.05
N VAL A 8 4.00 -2.56 -14.85
CA VAL A 8 3.22 -2.10 -13.70
C VAL A 8 3.86 -2.53 -12.37
N GLY A 9 4.58 -3.66 -12.35
CA GLY A 9 5.34 -4.11 -11.18
C GLY A 9 6.46 -3.14 -10.81
N LYS A 10 7.19 -2.60 -11.82
CA LYS A 10 8.22 -1.58 -11.62
C LYS A 10 7.66 -0.22 -11.20
N MET A 11 6.37 0.04 -11.38
CA MET A 11 5.73 1.30 -10.99
C MET A 11 5.32 1.33 -9.51
N ILE A 12 5.19 0.18 -8.85
CA ILE A 12 4.75 0.09 -7.45
C ILE A 12 5.65 0.95 -6.53
N GLY A 13 6.98 0.79 -6.66
CA GLY A 13 7.95 1.53 -5.85
C GLY A 13 7.88 3.04 -6.06
N PRO A 14 8.01 3.56 -7.30
CA PRO A 14 7.89 4.98 -7.59
C PRO A 14 6.57 5.60 -7.14
N ILE A 15 5.43 4.92 -7.35
CA ILE A 15 4.12 5.43 -6.91
C ILE A 15 4.06 5.46 -5.39
N SER A 16 4.45 4.37 -4.72
CA SER A 16 4.46 4.30 -3.26
C SER A 16 5.32 5.39 -2.65
N ASN A 17 6.53 5.62 -3.17
CA ASN A 17 7.42 6.69 -2.72
C ASN A 17 6.84 8.09 -2.96
N ALA A 18 6.09 8.29 -4.04
CA ALA A 18 5.46 9.58 -4.33
C ALA A 18 4.28 9.87 -3.40
N ILE A 19 3.48 8.86 -3.05
CA ILE A 19 2.30 9.05 -2.18
C ILE A 19 2.64 8.99 -0.69
N PHE A 20 3.73 8.31 -0.30
CA PHE A 20 4.09 8.08 1.09
C PHE A 20 4.17 9.38 1.91
N PRO A 21 4.84 10.46 1.46
CA PRO A 21 4.92 11.71 2.22
C PRO A 21 3.56 12.37 2.46
N VAL A 22 2.62 12.19 1.52
CA VAL A 22 1.26 12.75 1.62
C VAL A 22 0.42 11.93 2.60
N VAL A 23 0.49 10.60 2.52
CA VAL A 23 -0.32 9.72 3.39
C VAL A 23 0.16 9.79 4.84
N PHE A 24 1.47 9.86 5.06
CA PHE A 24 2.11 9.87 6.37
C PHE A 24 2.49 11.29 6.85
N GLU A 25 1.93 12.33 6.23
CA GLU A 25 2.13 13.71 6.69
C GLU A 25 1.75 13.85 8.18
N GLY A 26 2.65 14.47 8.95
CA GLY A 26 2.46 14.69 10.39
C GLY A 26 2.62 13.43 11.27
N VAL A 27 2.99 12.28 10.69
CA VAL A 27 3.33 11.07 11.44
C VAL A 27 4.83 11.08 11.73
N ASP A 28 5.19 11.10 13.01
CA ASP A 28 6.58 11.01 13.46
C ASP A 28 6.83 9.78 14.34
N GLY A 29 8.03 9.67 14.90
CA GLY A 29 8.41 8.55 15.77
C GLY A 29 7.64 8.47 17.10
N SER A 30 6.85 9.50 17.45
CA SER A 30 5.99 9.51 18.64
C SER A 30 4.56 9.05 18.34
N ALA A 31 4.22 8.88 17.07
CA ALA A 31 2.87 8.48 16.66
C ALA A 31 2.50 7.11 17.26
N PRO A 32 1.30 6.98 17.86
CA PRO A 32 0.87 5.71 18.40
C PRO A 32 0.72 4.67 17.30
N ALA A 33 1.01 3.40 17.64
CA ALA A 33 0.95 2.30 16.68
C ALA A 33 -0.43 2.13 16.01
N SER A 34 -1.50 2.61 16.64
CA SER A 34 -2.85 2.65 16.03
C SER A 34 -2.94 3.65 14.87
N GLU A 35 -2.29 4.80 14.97
CA GLU A 35 -2.24 5.80 13.91
C GLU A 35 -1.39 5.32 12.73
N LEU A 36 -0.22 4.73 13.02
CA LEU A 36 0.63 4.09 12.01
C LEU A 36 -0.14 3.03 11.20
N ARG A 37 -0.94 2.19 11.87
CA ARG A 37 -1.78 1.18 11.20
C ARG A 37 -2.89 1.80 10.34
N LYS A 38 -3.54 2.87 10.81
CA LYS A 38 -4.55 3.59 10.01
C LYS A 38 -3.94 4.17 8.74
N ARG A 39 -2.77 4.78 8.85
CA ARG A 39 -2.02 5.39 7.73
C ARG A 39 -1.55 4.35 6.73
N ALA A 40 -1.04 3.22 7.22
CA ALA A 40 -0.69 2.07 6.41
C ALA A 40 -1.90 1.50 5.64
N SER A 41 -3.06 1.39 6.29
CA SER A 41 -4.31 0.94 5.64
C SER A 41 -4.76 1.91 4.53
N LEU A 42 -4.71 3.22 4.80
CA LEU A 42 -5.03 4.25 3.82
C LEU A 42 -4.05 4.21 2.62
N HIS A 43 -2.75 4.06 2.90
CA HIS A 43 -1.72 3.92 1.87
C HIS A 43 -1.99 2.70 0.96
N SER A 44 -2.30 1.54 1.55
CA SER A 44 -2.67 0.33 0.79
C SER A 44 -3.90 0.55 -0.08
N GLU A 45 -4.90 1.28 0.41
CA GLU A 45 -6.11 1.56 -0.35
C GLU A 45 -5.83 2.47 -1.55
N ILE A 46 -5.03 3.53 -1.37
CA ILE A 46 -4.63 4.43 -2.46
C ILE A 46 -3.81 3.64 -3.51
N MET A 47 -2.84 2.84 -3.07
CA MET A 47 -2.08 1.97 -3.97
C MET A 47 -2.99 1.01 -4.74
N GLY A 48 -3.95 0.36 -4.08
CA GLY A 48 -4.89 -0.55 -4.72
C GLY A 48 -5.73 0.13 -5.80
N ARG A 49 -6.21 1.36 -5.53
CA ARG A 49 -6.97 2.15 -6.52
C ARG A 49 -6.12 2.52 -7.74
N ILE A 50 -4.91 3.03 -7.52
CA ILE A 50 -4.00 3.40 -8.61
C ILE A 50 -3.65 2.16 -9.45
N MET A 51 -3.33 1.05 -8.80
CA MET A 51 -3.01 -0.20 -9.46
C MET A 51 -4.17 -0.79 -10.25
N GLY A 52 -5.38 -0.75 -9.69
CA GLY A 52 -6.58 -1.18 -10.40
C GLY A 52 -6.79 -0.42 -11.70
N VAL A 53 -6.57 0.90 -11.70
CA VAL A 53 -6.64 1.73 -12.91
C VAL A 53 -5.53 1.41 -13.90
N LEU A 54 -4.29 1.24 -13.44
CA LEU A 54 -3.16 0.92 -14.32
C LEU A 54 -3.31 -0.45 -14.99
N LEU A 55 -3.91 -1.42 -14.28
CA LEU A 55 -4.18 -2.76 -14.81
C LEU A 55 -5.29 -2.78 -15.86
N CYS A 56 -6.10 -1.71 -15.98
CA CYS A 56 -7.07 -1.57 -17.07
C CYS A 56 -6.41 -1.29 -18.43
N GLY A 57 -5.13 -0.91 -18.47
CA GLY A 57 -4.44 -0.71 -19.74
C GLY A 57 -4.92 0.56 -20.47
N ASP A 58 -5.19 0.43 -21.78
CA ASP A 58 -5.65 1.53 -22.63
C ASP A 58 -7.18 1.78 -22.53
N GLU A 59 -7.94 0.92 -21.83
CA GLU A 59 -9.41 0.98 -21.77
C GLU A 59 -9.95 0.90 -20.34
N VAL A 60 -10.70 1.89 -19.90
CA VAL A 60 -11.45 1.84 -18.62
C VAL A 60 -12.86 1.31 -18.90
N GLY A 61 -13.01 -0.01 -18.84
CA GLY A 61 -14.30 -0.71 -18.99
C GLY A 61 -15.14 -0.72 -17.72
N HIS A 62 -16.38 -1.22 -17.84
CA HIS A 62 -17.32 -1.38 -16.70
C HIS A 62 -16.74 -2.18 -15.51
N ASP A 63 -15.71 -3.00 -15.76
CA ASP A 63 -15.08 -3.87 -14.77
C ASP A 63 -13.98 -3.20 -13.93
N VAL A 64 -13.68 -1.91 -14.16
CA VAL A 64 -12.65 -1.17 -13.42
C VAL A 64 -12.88 -1.17 -11.91
N VAL A 65 -14.15 -1.14 -11.48
CA VAL A 65 -14.50 -1.17 -10.06
C VAL A 65 -14.09 -2.50 -9.43
N GLY A 66 -14.33 -3.62 -10.11
CA GLY A 66 -13.93 -4.94 -9.64
C GLY A 66 -12.41 -5.11 -9.57
N LEU A 67 -11.67 -4.57 -10.55
CA LEU A 67 -10.20 -4.57 -10.55
C LEU A 67 -9.61 -3.70 -9.43
N ILE A 68 -10.23 -2.54 -9.17
CA ILE A 68 -9.87 -1.69 -8.04
C ILE A 68 -10.08 -2.42 -6.71
N GLU A 69 -11.25 -3.05 -6.52
CA GLU A 69 -11.55 -3.78 -5.29
C GLU A 69 -10.56 -4.92 -5.04
N GLN A 70 -10.29 -5.74 -6.06
CA GLN A 70 -9.31 -6.83 -5.96
C GLN A 70 -7.91 -6.30 -5.64
N SER A 71 -7.52 -5.19 -6.25
CA SER A 71 -6.21 -4.57 -6.01
C SER A 71 -6.09 -3.98 -4.60
N ILE A 72 -7.17 -3.38 -4.07
CA ILE A 72 -7.24 -2.90 -2.68
C ILE A 72 -7.07 -4.07 -1.71
N VAL A 73 -7.78 -5.18 -1.94
CA VAL A 73 -7.67 -6.38 -1.08
C VAL A 73 -6.24 -6.89 -1.06
N ARG A 74 -5.63 -7.11 -2.24
CA ARG A 74 -4.24 -7.58 -2.33
C ARG A 74 -3.24 -6.65 -1.63
N MET A 75 -3.40 -5.33 -1.79
CA MET A 75 -2.52 -4.36 -1.15
C MET A 75 -2.72 -4.28 0.37
N LYS A 76 -3.94 -4.48 0.86
CA LYS A 76 -4.23 -4.57 2.30
C LYS A 76 -3.67 -5.86 2.90
N GLU A 77 -3.78 -6.99 2.21
CA GLU A 77 -3.22 -8.28 2.63
C GLU A 77 -1.69 -8.23 2.70
N SER A 78 -1.04 -7.78 1.63
CA SER A 78 0.42 -7.67 1.57
C SER A 78 0.97 -6.75 2.67
N ASN A 79 0.30 -5.61 2.92
CA ASN A 79 0.71 -4.69 3.95
C ASN A 79 0.41 -5.21 5.37
N SER A 80 -0.71 -5.93 5.56
CA SER A 80 -1.03 -6.56 6.84
C SER A 80 -0.02 -7.65 7.21
N GLN A 81 0.43 -8.42 6.22
CA GLN A 81 1.48 -9.41 6.41
C GLN A 81 2.80 -8.74 6.81
N ALA A 82 3.24 -7.71 6.06
CA ALA A 82 4.46 -6.96 6.37
C ALA A 82 4.40 -6.28 7.75
N PHE A 83 3.25 -5.70 8.11
CA PHE A 83 3.04 -5.12 9.44
C PHE A 83 2.96 -6.17 10.55
N GLY A 84 2.44 -7.36 10.27
CA GLY A 84 2.48 -8.50 11.20
C GLY A 84 3.91 -8.95 11.48
N GLU A 85 4.74 -9.04 10.45
CA GLU A 85 6.16 -9.36 10.57
C GLU A 85 6.95 -8.25 11.29
N LEU A 86 6.52 -6.99 11.19
CA LEU A 86 7.20 -5.86 11.84
C LEU A 86 6.73 -5.63 13.29
N LEU A 87 5.41 -5.58 13.52
CA LEU A 87 4.76 -5.15 14.76
C LEU A 87 3.94 -6.24 15.47
N GLY A 88 3.83 -7.44 14.91
CA GLY A 88 3.09 -8.55 15.51
C GLY A 88 3.83 -9.20 16.69
N PRO A 89 3.19 -10.15 17.38
CA PRO A 89 3.85 -10.95 18.41
C PRO A 89 5.00 -11.75 17.78
N GLY A 90 6.25 -11.37 18.07
CA GLY A 90 7.45 -11.95 17.45
C GLY A 90 8.02 -11.17 16.26
N GLY A 91 7.39 -10.05 15.89
CA GLY A 91 7.87 -9.16 14.85
C GLY A 91 9.16 -8.44 15.21
N SER A 92 9.86 -7.94 14.20
CA SER A 92 11.21 -7.38 14.32
C SER A 92 11.30 -6.26 15.36
N LEU A 93 10.29 -5.38 15.47
CA LEU A 93 10.27 -4.29 16.44
C LEU A 93 9.75 -4.72 17.83
N SER A 94 8.93 -5.76 17.89
CA SER A 94 8.47 -6.38 19.15
C SER A 94 9.62 -7.07 19.92
N LYS A 95 10.69 -7.46 19.21
CA LYS A 95 11.91 -8.05 19.80
C LYS A 95 12.86 -7.00 20.38
N ILE A 96 12.79 -5.74 19.94
CA ILE A 96 13.69 -4.67 20.38
C ILE A 96 13.35 -4.20 21.80
N HIS A 97 12.10 -4.33 22.24
CA HIS A 97 11.66 -4.00 23.61
C HIS A 97 11.93 -5.11 24.66
N LYS A 98 12.64 -6.19 24.30
CA LYS A 98 12.91 -7.32 25.21
C LYS A 98 14.33 -7.34 25.82
N ASN A 99 15.12 -6.28 25.65
CA ASN A 99 16.43 -6.14 26.29
C ASN A 99 16.41 -5.08 27.38
#